data_AF-A0A1I1CD15-F1
#
_entry.id   AF-A0A1I1CD15-F1
#
_cell.length_a   1.000
_cell.length_b   1.000
_cell.length_c   1.000
_cell.angle_alpha   90.00
_cell.angle_beta   90.00
_cell.angle_gamma   90.00
#
_symmetry.space_group_name_H-M   'P 1'
#
loop_
_entity.id
_entity.type
_entity.pdbx_description
1 polymer ?
#
loop_
_entity_poly.entity_id
_entity_poly.type
_entity_poly.pdbx_seq_one_letter_code
_entity_poly.pdbx_strand_id
1 'polypeptide(L)'
;MNKLIKSLPALALVLAATFAFAFSSPKAAAPEYGLDGSTWVNVENLQIGENYLCNESEQVCTRTAPSSSAPMVKEGTFEFIGE
;
A
#
# COMPACT_ATOMS: atom_id res chain seq x y z
N MET A 1 8.75 50.11 14.17
CA MET A 1 8.15 48.75 14.17
C MET A 1 7.54 48.55 12.79
N ASN A 2 7.98 47.57 11.99
CA ASN A 2 7.41 47.17 10.67
C ASN A 2 8.24 46.06 9.97
N LYS A 3 9.43 45.71 10.49
CA LYS A 3 10.34 44.75 9.84
C LYS A 3 9.93 43.27 10.00
N LEU A 4 9.20 42.92 11.07
CA LEU A 4 8.75 41.54 11.33
C LEU A 4 7.62 41.08 10.40
N ILE A 5 6.77 42.00 9.93
CA ILE A 5 5.63 41.68 9.05
C ILE A 5 6.13 41.40 7.61
N LYS A 6 7.29 41.92 7.23
CA LYS A 6 7.83 41.81 5.86
C LYS A 6 8.56 40.48 5.58
N SER A 7 8.90 39.70 6.61
CA SER A 7 9.60 38.41 6.47
C SER A 7 8.68 37.18 6.57
N LEU A 8 7.40 37.35 6.94
CA LEU A 8 6.41 36.28 6.97
C LEU A 8 6.26 35.49 5.66
N PRO A 9 6.24 36.10 4.45
CA PRO A 9 6.01 35.33 3.22
C PRO A 9 7.17 34.40 2.87
N ALA A 10 8.41 34.73 3.28
CA ALA A 10 9.57 33.88 3.04
C ALA A 10 9.57 32.64 3.98
N LEU A 11 9.12 32.80 5.22
CA LEU A 11 9.00 31.68 6.17
C LEU A 11 7.89 30.69 5.75
N ALA A 12 6.77 31.20 5.23
CA ALA A 12 5.67 30.37 4.76
C ALA A 12 6.05 29.47 3.57
N LEU A 13 6.91 29.95 2.67
CA LEU A 13 7.38 29.17 1.51
C LEU A 13 8.33 28.03 1.91
N VAL A 14 9.22 28.25 2.89
CA VAL A 14 10.12 27.20 3.38
C VAL A 14 9.34 26.13 4.15
N LEU A 15 8.32 26.52 4.92
CA LEU A 15 7.49 25.59 5.67
C LEU A 15 6.67 24.68 4.74
N ALA A 16 6.11 25.23 3.66
CA ALA A 16 5.35 24.46 2.66
C ALA A 16 6.19 23.38 1.94
N ALA A 17 7.46 23.66 1.64
CA ALA A 17 8.35 22.71 0.95
C ALA A 17 8.67 21.46 1.81
N THR A 18 8.65 21.57 3.14
CA THR A 18 8.94 20.44 4.04
C THR A 18 7.77 19.46 4.20
N PHE A 19 6.53 19.88 3.94
CA PHE A 19 5.36 18.99 3.99
C PHE A 19 5.25 18.06 2.77
N ALA A 20 5.87 18.40 1.64
CA ALA A 20 5.83 17.57 0.43
C ALA A 20 6.66 16.28 0.53
N PHE A 21 7.64 16.22 1.45
CA PHE A 21 8.51 15.05 1.63
C PHE A 21 8.14 14.17 2.83
N ALA A 22 7.15 14.57 3.64
CA ALA A 22 6.78 13.84 4.86
C ALA A 22 5.75 12.71 4.63
N PHE A 23 5.10 12.65 3.46
CA PHE A 23 4.05 11.66 3.17
C PHE A 23 4.40 10.64 2.09
N SER A 24 5.60 10.70 1.51
CA SER A 24 6.11 9.75 0.52
C SER A 24 7.15 8.82 1.15
N SER A 25 6.89 8.31 2.35
CA SER A 25 7.58 7.09 2.79
C SER A 25 6.83 5.91 2.15
N PRO A 26 7.43 5.13 1.23
CA PRO A 26 6.82 3.89 0.79
C PRO A 26 6.67 3.04 2.05
N LYS A 27 5.42 2.87 2.48
CA LYS A 27 5.09 1.93 3.55
C LYS A 27 5.65 0.60 3.07
N ALA A 28 6.71 0.11 3.72
CA ALA A 28 7.25 -1.20 3.41
C ALA A 28 6.06 -2.15 3.35
N ALA A 29 5.73 -2.62 2.14
CA ALA A 29 4.55 -3.43 1.93
C ALA A 29 4.74 -4.64 2.84
N ALA A 30 3.84 -4.82 3.80
CA ALA A 30 3.87 -6.03 4.59
C ALA A 30 3.70 -7.21 3.62
N PRO A 31 4.39 -8.33 3.85
CA PRO A 31 4.31 -9.47 2.97
C PRO A 31 2.85 -9.91 2.83
N GLU A 32 2.38 -9.97 1.58
CA GLU A 32 1.03 -10.40 1.24
C GLU A 32 1.12 -11.66 0.36
N TYR A 33 0.25 -12.64 0.65
CA TYR A 33 0.20 -13.91 -0.07
C TYR A 33 -1.24 -14.26 -0.44
N GLY A 34 -1.45 -14.59 -1.70
CA GLY A 34 -2.69 -15.21 -2.19
C GLY A 34 -2.56 -16.73 -2.25
N LEU A 35 -3.69 -17.44 -2.15
CA LEU A 35 -3.74 -18.89 -2.31
C LEU A 35 -4.34 -19.23 -3.67
N ASP A 36 -3.52 -19.73 -4.59
CA ASP A 36 -3.96 -20.26 -5.89
C ASP A 36 -4.00 -21.79 -5.84
N GLY A 37 -5.21 -22.36 -5.71
CA GLY A 37 -5.42 -23.79 -5.51
C GLY A 37 -4.81 -24.30 -4.20
N SER A 38 -3.57 -24.77 -4.24
CA SER A 38 -2.79 -25.24 -3.07
C SER A 38 -1.43 -24.56 -2.93
N THR A 39 -1.13 -23.59 -3.78
CA THR A 39 0.15 -22.88 -3.81
C THR A 39 -0.04 -21.47 -3.28
N TRP A 40 0.82 -21.05 -2.35
CA TRP A 40 0.87 -19.67 -1.89
C TRP A 40 1.73 -18.83 -2.83
N VAL A 41 1.14 -17.75 -3.35
CA VAL A 41 1.79 -16.81 -4.27
C VAL A 41 2.12 -15.54 -3.51
N ASN A 42 3.39 -15.12 -3.50
CA ASN A 42 3.79 -13.82 -2.94
C ASN A 42 3.36 -12.71 -3.90
N VAL A 43 2.53 -11.78 -3.42
CA VAL A 43 2.00 -10.66 -4.22
C VAL A 43 2.68 -9.32 -3.91
N GLU A 44 3.77 -9.30 -3.13
CA GLU A 44 4.51 -8.08 -2.76
C GLU A 44 4.97 -7.25 -3.98
N ASN A 45 5.34 -7.92 -5.07
CA ASN A 45 5.81 -7.27 -6.31
C ASN A 45 4.79 -7.39 -7.45
N LEU A 46 3.56 -7.82 -7.14
CA LEU A 46 2.52 -8.04 -8.11
C LEU A 46 1.48 -6.92 -8.03
N GLN A 47 0.98 -6.48 -9.18
CA GLN A 47 -0.03 -5.46 -9.27
C GLN A 47 -1.43 -6.09 -9.37
N ILE A 48 -2.34 -5.66 -8.49
CA ILE A 48 -3.75 -6.07 -8.56
C ILE A 48 -4.39 -5.55 -9.86
N GLY A 49 -5.15 -6.38 -10.55
CA GLY A 49 -5.73 -6.06 -11.86
C GLY A 49 -4.84 -6.42 -13.06
N GLU A 50 -3.54 -6.61 -12.83
CA GLU A 50 -2.59 -7.02 -13.88
C GLU A 50 -2.11 -8.45 -13.65
N ASN A 51 -1.53 -8.71 -12.47
CA ASN A 51 -0.93 -10.01 -12.15
C ASN A 51 -1.86 -10.93 -11.35
N TYR A 52 -2.77 -10.34 -10.56
CA TYR A 52 -3.77 -11.08 -9.78
C TYR A 52 -5.04 -10.26 -9.58
N LEU A 53 -6.15 -10.93 -9.32
CA LEU A 53 -7.44 -10.33 -8.98
C LEU A 53 -7.87 -10.74 -7.57
N CYS A 54 -8.62 -9.84 -6.93
CA CYS A 54 -9.44 -10.13 -5.76
C CYS A 54 -10.89 -9.86 -6.13
N ASN A 55 -11.60 -10.86 -6.65
CA ASN A 55 -13.00 -10.70 -7.03
C ASN A 55 -13.88 -10.59 -5.77
N GLU A 56 -14.82 -9.65 -5.74
CA GLU A 56 -15.68 -9.39 -4.57
C GLU A 56 -16.43 -10.67 -4.12
N SER A 57 -16.15 -11.11 -2.90
CA SER A 57 -16.60 -12.38 -2.33
C SER A 57 -16.33 -12.39 -0.83
N GLU A 58 -17.08 -13.16 -0.04
CA GLU A 58 -16.84 -13.36 1.41
C GLU A 58 -15.62 -14.27 1.71
N GLN A 59 -14.83 -14.60 0.68
CA GLN A 59 -13.60 -15.38 0.82
C GLN A 59 -12.40 -14.51 1.21
N VAL A 60 -11.26 -15.17 1.43
CA VAL A 60 -9.99 -14.51 1.74
C VAL A 60 -9.13 -14.44 0.48
N CYS A 61 -8.85 -13.23 0.00
CA CYS A 61 -8.02 -13.04 -1.17
C CYS A 61 -6.54 -13.13 -0.81
N THR A 62 -6.07 -12.28 0.11
CA THR A 62 -4.67 -12.26 0.55
C THR A 62 -4.53 -12.33 2.07
N ARG A 63 -3.42 -12.90 2.52
CA ARG A 63 -3.03 -13.04 3.93
C ARG A 63 -1.63 -12.50 4.16
N THR A 64 -1.33 -12.21 5.41
CA THR A 64 -0.01 -11.71 5.85
C THR A 64 1.13 -12.75 5.81
N ALA A 65 0.80 -14.03 5.61
CA ALA A 65 1.76 -15.14 5.54
C ALA A 65 1.16 -16.31 4.72
N PRO A 66 1.99 -17.23 4.18
CA PRO A 66 1.54 -18.39 3.42
C PRO A 66 0.93 -19.49 4.32
N SER A 67 -0.14 -19.15 5.03
CA SER A 67 -0.82 -20.01 6.00
C SER A 67 -2.30 -19.66 6.09
N SER A 68 -3.17 -20.67 6.12
CA SER A 68 -4.62 -20.49 6.30
C SER A 68 -5.01 -19.91 7.66
N SER A 69 -4.11 -19.99 8.64
CA SER A 69 -4.27 -19.41 9.98
C SER A 69 -3.80 -17.94 10.09
N ALA A 70 -3.08 -17.43 9.08
CA ALA A 70 -2.54 -16.08 9.11
C ALA A 70 -3.66 -15.04 8.97
N PRO A 71 -3.54 -13.84 9.56
CA PRO A 71 -4.52 -12.76 9.37
C PRO A 71 -4.81 -12.48 7.89
N MET A 72 -6.09 -12.32 7.59
CA MET A 72 -6.57 -11.82 6.29
C MET A 72 -6.17 -10.36 6.12
N VAL A 73 -5.75 -10.01 4.90
CA VAL A 73 -5.42 -8.64 4.50
C VAL A 73 -6.48 -8.07 3.57
N LYS A 74 -6.94 -8.86 2.59
CA LYS A 74 -8.01 -8.51 1.65
C LYS A 74 -9.06 -9.61 1.57
N GLU A 75 -10.31 -9.20 1.52
CA GLU A 75 -11.45 -10.05 1.20
C GLU A 75 -11.55 -10.27 -0.32
N GLY A 76 -12.17 -11.37 -0.72
CA GLY A 76 -12.40 -11.73 -2.11
C GLY A 76 -11.86 -13.11 -2.49
N THR A 77 -12.11 -13.49 -3.74
CA THR A 77 -11.55 -14.70 -4.35
C THR A 77 -10.25 -14.34 -5.04
N PHE A 78 -9.15 -14.98 -4.64
CA PHE A 78 -7.86 -14.83 -5.29
C PHE A 78 -7.84 -15.55 -6.64
N GLU A 79 -7.41 -14.84 -7.68
CA GLU A 79 -7.20 -15.39 -9.02
C GLU A 79 -5.85 -14.90 -9.54
N PHE A 80 -4.92 -15.83 -9.78
CA PHE A 80 -3.61 -15.49 -10.33
C PHE A 80 -3.68 -15.45 -11.86
N ILE A 81 -3.32 -14.31 -12.44
CA ILE A 81 -3.33 -14.10 -13.89
C ILE A 81 -1.96 -14.45 -14.49
N GLY A 82 -0.87 -14.22 -13.75
CA GLY A 82 0.51 -14.39 -14.22
C GLY A 82 1.26 -13.08 -14.42
N GLU A 83 2.51 -13.19 -14.86
CA GLU A 83 3.33 -12.06 -15.37
C GLU A 83 3.45 -12.16 -16.89
#